data_AF-A0AAV3RID4-F1
#
_entry.id   AF-A0AAV3RID4-F1
#
_cell.length_a   1.000
_cell.length_b   1.000
_cell.length_c   1.000
_cell.angle_alpha   90.00
_cell.angle_beta   90.00
_cell.angle_gamma   90.00
#
_symmetry.space_group_name_H-M   'P 1'
#
loop_
_entity.id
_entity.type
_entity.pdbx_description
1 polymer ?
#
loop_
_entity_poly.entity_id
_entity_poly.type
_entity_poly.pdbx_seq_one_letter_code
_entity_poly.pdbx_strand_id
1 'polypeptide(L)'
;MKNGELTIESAKKKQKKLSIDESPNKAAYWGEGESVPFMFLAKGLDEISQVNGRIVMTEILCNMLRTVMETTPHDLVALVYLLVNRIAPAHHGMELGLGDASIIKALAQASGSKQSLIKNQYKELGDLGLVAKASRSSQPLMRKPEPLTVAKVFDKFHIIAKESGKDSQEKKKNHIKSLLVAAIDCEPLYLIRLLQTKLRIGLAEQTLLTALGHAAVYSGKRFSSPRHVESPLEEVGHCS
;
A
#
# COMPACT_ATOMS: atom_id res chain seq x y z
N MET A 1 43.79 6.57 18.18
CA MET A 1 42.57 6.58 19.03
C MET A 1 41.64 7.67 18.51
N LYS A 2 40.36 7.30 18.34
CA LYS A 2 39.15 8.14 18.26
C LYS A 2 39.06 9.18 17.14
N ASN A 3 38.38 8.82 16.05
CA ASN A 3 37.63 9.72 15.16
C ASN A 3 36.47 8.93 14.47
N GLY A 4 35.75 8.12 15.26
CA GLY A 4 34.72 7.19 14.76
C GLY A 4 33.35 7.32 15.40
N GLU A 5 33.07 8.39 16.15
CA GLU A 5 31.83 8.53 16.93
C GLU A 5 30.92 9.69 16.46
N LEU A 6 31.34 10.52 15.50
CA LEU A 6 30.59 11.75 15.15
C LEU A 6 29.50 11.62 14.06
N THR A 7 29.21 10.41 13.56
CA THR A 7 28.33 10.25 12.38
C THR A 7 27.00 9.54 12.66
N ILE A 8 26.74 9.09 13.89
CA ILE A 8 25.50 8.35 14.22
C ILE A 8 24.45 9.25 14.90
N GLU A 9 24.87 10.32 15.59
CA GLU A 9 23.93 11.25 16.26
C GLU A 9 23.27 12.25 15.31
N SER A 10 23.93 12.59 14.21
CA SER A 10 23.46 13.58 13.22
C SER A 10 22.41 13.02 12.25
N ALA A 11 22.22 11.70 12.19
CA ALA A 11 21.16 11.04 11.41
C ALA A 11 19.81 10.93 12.14
N LYS A 12 19.76 11.19 13.45
CA LYS A 12 18.52 11.15 14.26
C LYS A 12 17.68 12.43 14.18
N LYS A 13 18.10 13.43 13.41
CA LYS A 13 17.54 14.79 13.47
C LYS A 13 16.89 15.22 12.15
N LYS A 14 15.84 14.52 11.73
CA LYS A 14 14.72 15.05 10.90
C LYS A 14 13.63 13.99 10.61
N GLN A 15 13.20 13.22 11.61
CA GLN A 15 11.87 12.62 11.55
C GLN A 15 10.89 13.68 12.03
N LYS A 16 10.34 14.44 11.08
CA LYS A 16 9.14 15.25 11.34
C LYS A 16 8.05 14.24 11.69
N LYS A 17 7.81 14.06 12.99
CA LYS A 17 6.76 13.22 13.51
C LYS A 17 5.46 13.69 12.86
N LEU A 18 4.88 12.89 11.96
CA LEU A 18 3.59 13.18 11.36
C LEU A 18 2.57 13.04 12.49
N SER A 19 2.34 14.12 13.22
CA SER A 19 1.40 14.12 14.33
C SER A 19 0.03 13.71 13.79
N ILE A 20 -0.73 12.99 14.62
CA ILE A 20 -2.15 12.69 14.38
C ILE A 20 -2.97 13.99 14.13
N ASP A 21 -2.39 15.16 14.38
CA ASP A 21 -2.97 16.49 14.21
C ASP A 21 -2.67 17.16 12.85
N GLU A 22 -1.89 16.52 11.96
CA GLU A 22 -1.76 17.06 10.59
C GLU A 22 -3.06 16.82 9.80
N SER A 23 -3.61 17.90 9.24
CA SER A 23 -4.89 17.90 8.50
C SER A 23 -4.81 16.96 7.28
N PRO A 24 -5.73 15.98 7.13
CA PRO A 24 -5.73 15.01 6.03
C PRO A 24 -5.59 15.63 4.63
N ASN A 25 -6.23 16.78 4.40
CA ASN A 25 -6.22 17.48 3.10
C ASN A 25 -4.85 18.03 2.67
N LYS A 26 -3.90 18.21 3.59
CA LYS A 26 -2.54 18.66 3.25
C LYS A 26 -1.64 17.53 2.74
N ALA A 27 -2.00 16.28 3.04
CA ALA A 27 -1.25 15.11 2.61
C ALA A 27 -1.62 14.65 1.19
N ALA A 28 -2.84 14.96 0.74
CA ALA A 28 -3.29 14.68 -0.61
C ALA A 28 -2.68 15.65 -1.63
N TYR A 29 -2.11 15.10 -2.70
CA TYR A 29 -1.59 15.85 -3.85
C TYR A 29 -2.35 15.55 -5.14
N TRP A 30 -3.54 14.94 -5.01
CA TRP A 30 -4.51 14.70 -6.08
C TRP A 30 -5.74 15.59 -5.85
N GLY A 31 -6.54 15.78 -6.91
CA GLY A 31 -7.78 16.55 -6.84
C GLY A 31 -8.86 15.85 -6.01
N GLU A 32 -9.80 16.62 -5.46
CA GLU A 32 -10.94 16.06 -4.72
C GLU A 32 -11.77 15.14 -5.64
N GLY A 33 -12.07 13.93 -5.17
CA GLY A 33 -12.76 12.91 -5.96
C GLY A 33 -11.91 12.22 -7.04
N GLU A 34 -10.66 12.62 -7.26
CA GLU A 34 -9.73 11.86 -8.10
C GLU A 34 -9.27 10.59 -7.39
N SER A 35 -9.03 9.52 -8.15
CA SER A 35 -8.53 8.27 -7.60
C SER A 35 -7.15 8.45 -6.93
N VAL A 36 -6.97 7.78 -5.80
CA VAL A 36 -5.75 7.86 -4.99
C VAL A 36 -4.56 7.34 -5.81
N PRO A 37 -3.50 8.13 -6.01
CA PRO A 37 -2.30 7.66 -6.71
C PRO A 37 -1.69 6.45 -6.01
N PHE A 38 -1.30 5.42 -6.75
CA PHE A 38 -0.66 4.23 -6.18
C PHE A 38 0.67 4.60 -5.48
N MET A 39 1.37 5.61 -5.97
CA MET A 39 2.51 6.23 -5.32
C MET A 39 2.26 6.63 -3.86
N PHE A 40 1.05 7.09 -3.50
CA PHE A 40 0.70 7.42 -2.12
C PHE A 40 0.77 6.18 -1.21
N LEU A 41 0.17 5.07 -1.67
CA LEU A 41 0.27 3.78 -0.99
C LEU A 41 1.73 3.29 -0.94
N ALA A 42 2.44 3.33 -2.07
CA ALA A 42 3.82 2.85 -2.15
C ALA A 42 4.75 3.60 -1.19
N LYS A 43 4.64 4.93 -1.09
CA LYS A 43 5.41 5.74 -0.13
C LYS A 43 5.05 5.44 1.31
N GLY A 44 3.76 5.27 1.62
CA GLY A 44 3.33 4.88 2.96
C GLY A 44 3.88 3.51 3.38
N LEU A 45 3.87 2.52 2.47
CA LEU A 45 4.51 1.23 2.70
C LEU A 45 6.02 1.34 2.87
N ASP A 46 6.67 2.24 2.12
CA ASP A 46 8.11 2.54 2.25
C ASP A 46 8.43 3.13 3.61
N GLU A 47 7.65 4.11 4.07
CA GLU A 47 7.80 4.69 5.40
C GLU A 47 7.61 3.65 6.51
N ILE A 48 6.56 2.82 6.41
CA ILE A 48 6.30 1.72 7.35
C ILE A 48 7.49 0.73 7.38
N SER A 49 8.12 0.46 6.24
CA SER A 49 9.25 -0.48 6.15
C SER A 49 10.51 0.02 6.87
N GLN A 50 10.63 1.34 7.10
CA GLN A 50 11.81 1.97 7.70
C GLN A 50 11.65 2.27 9.20
N VAL A 51 10.45 2.11 9.76
CA VAL A 51 10.19 2.37 11.18
C VAL A 51 10.17 1.09 11.99
N ASN A 52 10.60 1.21 13.25
CA ASN A 52 10.50 0.15 14.24
C ASN A 52 9.39 0.49 15.23
N GLY A 53 8.54 -0.49 15.54
CA GLY A 53 7.51 -0.36 16.56
C GLY A 53 6.10 -0.15 16.00
N ARG A 54 5.17 -0.93 16.55
CA ARG A 54 3.77 -0.99 16.10
C ARG A 54 3.05 0.36 16.20
N ILE A 55 3.36 1.17 17.22
CA ILE A 55 2.70 2.47 17.46
C ILE A 55 2.93 3.42 16.27
N VAL A 56 4.18 3.55 15.81
CA VAL A 56 4.54 4.44 14.70
C VAL A 56 3.89 3.96 13.40
N MET A 57 3.87 2.64 13.17
CA MET A 57 3.16 2.05 12.02
C MET A 57 1.66 2.39 12.05
N THR A 58 1.02 2.27 13.21
CA THR A 58 -0.40 2.62 13.40
C THR A 58 -0.65 4.10 13.11
N GLU A 59 0.25 5.00 13.53
CA GLU A 59 0.13 6.44 13.25
C GLU A 59 0.20 6.74 11.75
N ILE A 60 1.18 6.18 11.03
CA ILE A 60 1.32 6.33 9.58
C ILE A 60 0.06 5.85 8.87
N LEU A 61 -0.39 4.63 9.20
CA LEU A 61 -1.60 4.04 8.60
C LEU A 61 -2.85 4.85 8.90
N CYS A 62 -3.02 5.33 10.13
CA CYS A 62 -4.15 6.15 10.54
C CYS A 62 -4.21 7.43 9.67
N ASN A 63 -3.09 8.11 9.49
CA ASN A 63 -3.00 9.32 8.68
C ASN A 63 -3.28 9.03 7.19
N MET A 64 -2.78 7.92 6.66
CA MET A 64 -3.10 7.48 5.29
C MET A 64 -4.60 7.24 5.11
N LEU A 65 -5.22 6.49 6.03
CA LEU A 65 -6.63 6.13 5.98
C LEU A 65 -7.52 7.38 6.11
N ARG A 66 -7.19 8.31 7.01
CA ARG A 66 -7.91 9.59 7.16
C ARG A 66 -7.83 10.44 5.89
N THR A 67 -6.66 10.52 5.27
CA THR A 67 -6.47 11.22 4.00
C THR A 67 -7.42 10.70 2.93
N VAL A 68 -7.51 9.38 2.77
CA VAL A 68 -8.39 8.78 1.76
C VAL A 68 -9.87 8.86 2.15
N MET A 69 -10.22 8.71 3.43
CA MET A 69 -11.60 8.89 3.91
C MET A 69 -12.15 10.29 3.60
N GLU A 70 -11.34 11.33 3.78
CA GLU A 70 -11.77 12.71 3.56
C GLU A 70 -11.78 13.09 2.07
N THR A 71 -10.80 12.64 1.29
CA THR A 71 -10.60 13.13 -0.10
C THR A 71 -11.24 12.23 -1.16
N THR A 72 -11.15 10.90 -0.99
CA THR A 72 -11.52 9.91 -2.01
C THR A 72 -12.06 8.63 -1.35
N PRO A 73 -13.20 8.68 -0.63
CA PRO A 73 -13.69 7.55 0.18
C PRO A 73 -14.02 6.29 -0.63
N HIS A 74 -14.30 6.43 -1.94
CA HIS A 74 -14.57 5.28 -2.82
C HIS A 74 -13.35 4.38 -3.05
N ASP A 75 -12.13 4.91 -2.90
CA ASP A 75 -10.88 4.15 -3.02
C ASP A 75 -10.45 3.48 -1.71
N LEU A 76 -11.13 3.77 -0.60
CA LEU A 76 -10.76 3.28 0.74
C LEU A 76 -10.75 1.75 0.81
N VAL A 77 -11.73 1.10 0.20
CA VAL A 77 -11.83 -0.37 0.21
C VAL A 77 -10.65 -1.00 -0.52
N ALA A 78 -10.35 -0.50 -1.72
CA ALA A 78 -9.20 -0.96 -2.51
C ALA A 78 -7.88 -0.72 -1.75
N LEU A 79 -7.72 0.45 -1.12
CA LEU A 79 -6.55 0.76 -0.29
C LEU A 79 -6.38 -0.24 0.86
N VAL A 80 -7.44 -0.47 1.64
CA VAL A 80 -7.42 -1.38 2.80
C VAL A 80 -7.05 -2.80 2.37
N TYR A 81 -7.63 -3.29 1.27
CA TYR A 81 -7.28 -4.60 0.74
C TYR A 81 -5.81 -4.71 0.34
N LEU A 82 -5.27 -3.71 -0.37
CA LEU A 82 -3.85 -3.69 -0.73
C LEU A 82 -2.94 -3.59 0.51
N LEU A 83 -3.33 -2.84 1.55
CA LEU A 83 -2.59 -2.73 2.82
C LEU A 83 -2.53 -4.07 3.57
N VAL A 84 -3.59 -4.87 3.54
CA VAL A 84 -3.56 -6.26 4.07
C VAL A 84 -2.99 -7.27 3.08
N ASN A 85 -2.58 -6.83 1.89
CA ASN A 85 -2.07 -7.66 0.83
C ASN A 85 -3.03 -8.78 0.40
N ARG A 86 -4.33 -8.45 0.36
CA ARG A 86 -5.39 -9.32 -0.15
C ARG A 86 -6.09 -8.64 -1.31
N ILE A 87 -6.74 -9.43 -2.14
CA ILE A 87 -7.53 -8.94 -3.27
C ILE A 87 -9.01 -9.25 -3.10
N ALA A 88 -9.39 -10.09 -2.13
CA ALA A 88 -10.78 -10.43 -1.84
C ALA A 88 -10.92 -10.89 -0.38
N PRO A 89 -12.15 -10.99 0.15
CA PRO A 89 -12.40 -11.69 1.41
C PRO A 89 -11.89 -13.14 1.37
N ALA A 90 -11.46 -13.67 2.52
CA ALA A 90 -10.89 -15.02 2.61
C ALA A 90 -11.84 -16.12 2.09
N HIS A 91 -13.15 -15.98 2.31
CA HIS A 91 -14.16 -16.97 1.89
C HIS A 91 -14.41 -16.99 0.38
N HIS A 92 -13.90 -16.02 -0.39
CA HIS A 92 -14.02 -16.01 -1.86
C HIS A 92 -12.96 -16.88 -2.56
N GLY A 93 -11.90 -17.31 -1.86
CA GLY A 93 -10.87 -18.20 -2.42
C GLY A 93 -10.14 -17.62 -3.64
N MET A 94 -10.08 -16.30 -3.78
CA MET A 94 -9.49 -15.64 -4.95
C MET A 94 -7.97 -15.52 -4.78
N GLU A 95 -7.21 -16.14 -5.68
CA GLU A 95 -5.76 -16.10 -5.70
C GLU A 95 -5.22 -15.60 -7.04
N LEU A 96 -4.09 -14.90 -7.02
CA LEU A 96 -3.43 -14.44 -8.25
C LEU A 96 -2.89 -15.62 -9.06
N GLY A 97 -2.52 -16.73 -8.40
CA GLY A 97 -1.95 -17.91 -9.03
C GLY A 97 -0.63 -17.62 -9.76
N LEU A 98 0.22 -16.81 -9.13
CA LEU A 98 1.50 -16.36 -9.67
C LEU A 98 2.68 -16.97 -8.90
N GLY A 99 3.53 -17.71 -9.61
CA GLY A 99 4.83 -18.11 -9.09
C GLY A 99 5.92 -17.08 -9.43
N ASP A 100 7.01 -17.10 -8.67
CA ASP A 100 8.18 -16.24 -8.90
C ASP A 100 8.69 -16.33 -10.34
N ALA A 101 8.63 -17.51 -10.97
CA ALA A 101 9.04 -17.70 -12.37
C ALA A 101 8.19 -16.88 -13.35
N SER A 102 6.88 -16.76 -13.14
CA SER A 102 5.98 -15.95 -13.97
C SER A 102 6.26 -14.46 -13.78
N ILE A 103 6.53 -14.04 -12.55
CA ILE A 103 6.87 -12.66 -12.20
C ILE A 103 8.23 -12.27 -12.81
N ILE A 104 9.26 -13.12 -12.71
CA ILE A 104 10.57 -12.92 -13.33
C ILE A 104 10.46 -12.74 -14.84
N LYS A 105 9.62 -13.55 -15.50
CA LYS A 105 9.36 -13.42 -16.95
C LYS A 105 8.70 -12.08 -17.29
N ALA A 106 7.68 -11.67 -16.53
CA ALA A 106 7.00 -10.39 -16.72
C ALA A 106 7.94 -9.20 -16.50
N LEU A 107 8.74 -9.25 -15.43
CA LEU A 107 9.71 -8.22 -15.08
C LEU A 107 10.79 -8.07 -16.16
N ALA A 108 11.39 -9.18 -16.60
CA ALA A 108 12.38 -9.18 -17.68
C ALA A 108 11.81 -8.56 -18.97
N GLN A 109 10.56 -8.88 -19.30
CA GLN A 109 9.90 -8.32 -20.49
C GLN A 109 9.54 -6.83 -20.33
N ALA A 110 9.17 -6.38 -19.12
CA ALA A 110 8.87 -4.98 -18.83
C ALA A 110 10.13 -4.10 -18.81
N SER A 111 11.24 -4.62 -18.28
CA SER A 111 12.51 -3.89 -18.18
C SER A 111 13.35 -3.93 -19.46
N GLY A 112 13.02 -4.84 -20.39
CA GLY A 112 13.83 -5.13 -21.57
C GLY A 112 15.09 -5.94 -21.26
N SER A 113 15.15 -6.60 -20.10
CA SER A 113 16.32 -7.34 -19.62
C SER A 113 16.23 -8.84 -19.94
N LYS A 114 17.38 -9.52 -19.89
CA LYS A 114 17.42 -10.99 -19.98
C LYS A 114 16.91 -11.60 -18.66
N GLN A 115 16.13 -12.67 -18.72
CA GLN A 115 15.65 -13.38 -17.52
C GLN A 115 16.80 -13.88 -16.62
N SER A 116 17.96 -14.23 -17.21
CA SER A 116 19.14 -14.64 -16.44
C SER A 116 19.67 -13.52 -15.55
N LEU A 117 19.65 -12.27 -16.02
CA LEU A 117 20.06 -11.11 -15.22
C LEU A 117 19.12 -10.92 -14.01
N ILE A 118 17.81 -10.95 -14.25
CA ILE A 118 16.80 -10.83 -13.18
C ILE A 118 16.96 -11.96 -12.15
N LYS A 119 17.20 -13.20 -12.60
CA LYS A 119 17.45 -14.34 -11.70
C LYS A 119 18.71 -14.16 -10.86
N ASN A 120 19.78 -13.61 -11.43
CA ASN A 120 21.02 -13.36 -10.69
C ASN A 120 20.82 -12.27 -9.64
N GLN A 121 20.21 -11.15 -10.01
CA GLN A 121 19.87 -10.09 -9.06
C GLN A 121 18.92 -10.59 -7.96
N TYR A 122 17.99 -11.50 -8.29
CA TYR A 122 17.10 -12.08 -7.28
C TYR A 122 17.87 -12.96 -6.28
N LYS A 123 18.87 -13.72 -6.74
CA LYS A 123 19.74 -14.50 -5.83
C LYS A 123 20.53 -13.60 -4.90
N GLU A 124 20.97 -12.44 -5.37
CA GLU A 124 21.76 -11.48 -4.58
C GLU A 124 20.90 -10.71 -3.57
N LEU A 125 19.74 -10.19 -4.01
CA LEU A 125 18.88 -9.32 -3.20
C LEU A 125 17.86 -10.10 -2.35
N GLY A 126 17.52 -11.32 -2.72
CA GLY A 126 16.52 -12.16 -2.03
C GLY A 126 15.07 -11.63 -2.11
N ASP A 127 14.82 -10.57 -2.87
CA ASP A 127 13.52 -9.89 -2.99
C ASP A 127 13.30 -9.39 -4.43
N LEU A 128 12.29 -9.96 -5.13
CA LEU A 128 11.98 -9.55 -6.50
C LEU A 128 11.47 -8.11 -6.61
N GLY A 129 10.91 -7.55 -5.54
CA GLY A 129 10.52 -6.15 -5.52
C GLY A 129 11.73 -5.23 -5.52
N LEU A 130 12.80 -5.58 -4.80
CA LEU A 130 14.06 -4.82 -4.86
C LEU A 130 14.69 -4.92 -6.25
N VAL A 131 14.67 -6.12 -6.86
CA VAL A 131 15.10 -6.32 -8.25
C VAL A 131 14.28 -5.45 -9.19
N ALA A 132 12.96 -5.35 -9.02
CA ALA A 132 12.10 -4.54 -9.86
C ALA A 132 12.35 -3.03 -9.71
N LYS A 133 12.58 -2.53 -8.49
CA LYS A 133 12.97 -1.13 -8.25
C LYS A 133 14.28 -0.78 -8.94
N ALA A 134 15.25 -1.71 -8.91
CA ALA A 134 16.54 -1.55 -9.58
C ALA A 134 16.45 -1.71 -11.11
N SER A 135 15.52 -2.54 -11.59
CA SER A 135 15.34 -2.86 -13.01
C SER A 135 14.43 -1.83 -13.69
N ARG A 136 14.97 -0.62 -13.93
CA ARG A 136 14.28 0.38 -14.75
C ARG A 136 14.13 -0.10 -16.19
N SER A 137 13.00 0.25 -16.81
CA SER A 137 12.83 -0.02 -18.23
C SER A 137 13.87 0.75 -19.03
N SER A 138 14.67 0.01 -19.78
CA SER A 138 15.64 0.54 -20.74
C SER A 138 14.99 0.88 -22.10
N GLN A 139 13.70 0.58 -22.25
CA GLN A 139 12.98 0.74 -23.51
C GLN A 139 12.38 2.15 -23.61
N PRO A 140 12.71 2.93 -24.65
CA PRO A 140 12.06 4.21 -24.89
C PRO A 140 10.57 4.00 -25.17
N LEU A 141 9.73 4.70 -24.42
CA LEU A 141 8.28 4.64 -24.58
C LEU A 141 7.84 5.73 -25.56
N MET A 142 7.09 5.36 -26.60
CA MET A 142 6.52 6.33 -27.55
C MET A 142 5.52 7.28 -26.87
N ARG A 143 4.83 6.81 -25.82
CA ARG A 143 3.90 7.58 -25.00
C ARG A 143 4.12 7.21 -23.55
N LYS A 144 4.20 8.22 -22.67
CA LYS A 144 4.24 8.00 -21.23
C LYS A 144 2.90 7.36 -20.79
N PRO A 145 2.93 6.20 -20.12
CA PRO A 145 1.72 5.60 -19.58
C PRO A 145 1.09 6.51 -18.52
N GLU A 146 -0.20 6.36 -18.34
CA GLU A 146 -0.92 7.05 -17.27
C GLU A 146 -0.43 6.58 -15.90
N PRO A 147 -0.29 7.48 -14.91
CA PRO A 147 0.07 7.09 -13.55
C PRO A 147 -0.87 6.03 -12.97
N LEU A 148 -0.30 5.15 -12.14
CA LEU A 148 -1.07 4.13 -11.44
C LEU A 148 -1.90 4.75 -10.31
N THR A 149 -3.10 4.22 -10.13
CA THR A 149 -3.97 4.54 -8.99
C THR A 149 -4.26 3.27 -8.19
N VAL A 150 -4.62 3.44 -6.92
CA VAL A 150 -4.97 2.35 -6.00
C VAL A 150 -6.09 1.49 -6.60
N ALA A 151 -7.17 2.13 -7.06
CA ALA A 151 -8.27 1.44 -7.74
C ALA A 151 -7.81 0.65 -8.97
N LYS A 152 -7.03 1.27 -9.88
CA LYS A 152 -6.55 0.59 -11.10
C LYS A 152 -5.68 -0.62 -10.79
N VAL A 153 -4.80 -0.54 -9.79
CA VAL A 153 -3.96 -1.66 -9.37
C VAL A 153 -4.82 -2.78 -8.78
N PHE A 154 -5.75 -2.44 -7.89
CA PHE A 154 -6.67 -3.38 -7.27
C PHE A 154 -7.55 -4.11 -8.30
N ASP A 155 -8.13 -3.37 -9.24
CA ASP A 155 -8.93 -3.93 -10.34
C ASP A 155 -8.09 -4.82 -11.26
N LYS A 156 -6.85 -4.41 -11.56
CA LYS A 156 -5.95 -5.24 -12.38
C LYS A 156 -5.61 -6.56 -11.69
N PHE A 157 -5.46 -6.56 -10.36
CA PHE A 157 -5.25 -7.78 -9.61
C PHE A 157 -6.48 -8.70 -9.64
N HIS A 158 -7.69 -8.15 -9.60
CA HIS A 158 -8.92 -8.94 -9.82
C HIS A 158 -8.97 -9.58 -11.19
N ILE A 159 -8.60 -8.82 -12.24
CA ILE A 159 -8.51 -9.35 -13.60
C ILE A 159 -7.51 -10.51 -13.64
N ILE A 160 -6.30 -10.31 -13.09
CA ILE A 160 -5.25 -11.35 -13.02
C ILE A 160 -5.75 -12.60 -12.28
N ALA A 161 -6.46 -12.45 -11.17
CA ALA A 161 -6.98 -13.59 -10.42
C ALA A 161 -8.08 -14.37 -11.16
N LYS A 162 -8.89 -13.67 -11.96
CA LYS A 162 -9.97 -14.27 -12.76
C LYS A 162 -9.48 -14.91 -14.07
N GLU A 163 -8.28 -14.59 -14.53
CA GLU A 163 -7.69 -15.20 -15.73
C GLU A 163 -7.51 -16.71 -15.57
N SER A 164 -8.16 -17.47 -16.44
CA SER A 164 -8.19 -18.94 -16.43
C SER A 164 -8.22 -19.51 -17.86
N GLY A 165 -8.00 -20.82 -17.98
CA GLY A 165 -7.98 -21.53 -19.26
C GLY A 165 -6.65 -21.44 -20.01
N LYS A 166 -6.69 -21.87 -21.28
CA LYS A 166 -5.55 -21.83 -22.19
C LYS A 166 -5.10 -20.37 -22.37
N ASP A 167 -3.80 -20.13 -22.33
CA ASP A 167 -3.17 -18.81 -22.42
C ASP A 167 -3.31 -17.88 -21.20
N SER A 168 -3.99 -18.32 -20.12
CA SER A 168 -4.13 -17.52 -18.89
C SER A 168 -2.79 -17.03 -18.33
N GLN A 169 -1.76 -17.87 -18.32
CA GLN A 169 -0.42 -17.49 -17.84
C GLN A 169 0.20 -16.35 -18.65
N GLU A 170 -0.01 -16.36 -19.97
CA GLU A 170 0.48 -15.31 -20.86
C GLU A 170 -0.29 -13.99 -20.65
N LYS A 171 -1.62 -14.07 -20.48
CA LYS A 171 -2.47 -12.90 -20.15
C LYS A 171 -2.10 -12.29 -18.80
N LYS A 172 -1.95 -13.10 -17.75
CA LYS A 172 -1.48 -12.66 -16.43
C LYS A 172 -0.14 -11.94 -16.52
N LYS A 173 0.81 -12.51 -17.26
CA LYS A 173 2.13 -11.88 -17.52
C LYS A 173 1.98 -10.53 -18.22
N ASN A 174 1.11 -10.40 -19.22
CA ASN A 174 0.88 -9.14 -19.93
C ASN A 174 0.24 -8.07 -19.04
N HIS A 175 -0.68 -8.45 -18.14
CA HIS A 175 -1.23 -7.53 -17.14
C HIS A 175 -0.15 -7.03 -16.17
N ILE A 176 0.69 -7.93 -15.64
CA ILE A 176 1.81 -7.54 -14.76
C ILE A 176 2.78 -6.62 -15.50
N LYS A 177 3.14 -6.95 -16.74
CA LYS A 177 3.99 -6.10 -17.58
C LYS A 177 3.39 -4.69 -17.72
N SER A 178 2.09 -4.58 -17.99
CA SER A 178 1.42 -3.27 -18.14
C SER A 178 1.51 -2.42 -16.87
N LEU A 179 1.38 -3.04 -15.69
CA LEU A 179 1.56 -2.34 -14.40
C LEU A 179 3.01 -1.89 -14.23
N LEU A 180 3.98 -2.78 -14.47
CA LEU A 180 5.41 -2.48 -14.30
C LEU A 180 5.91 -1.39 -15.26
N VAL A 181 5.38 -1.32 -16.48
CA VAL A 181 5.73 -0.26 -17.45
C VAL A 181 5.20 1.11 -16.98
N ALA A 182 4.05 1.14 -16.31
CA ALA A 182 3.47 2.38 -15.77
C ALA A 182 4.07 2.81 -14.43
N ALA A 183 4.68 1.87 -13.70
CA ALA A 183 5.20 2.09 -12.37
C ALA A 183 6.45 2.99 -12.36
N ILE A 184 6.50 3.90 -11.39
CA ILE A 184 7.59 4.86 -11.20
C ILE A 184 8.17 4.79 -9.78
N ASP A 185 9.42 5.25 -9.63
CA ASP A 185 10.12 5.34 -8.34
C ASP A 185 10.08 4.05 -7.49
N CYS A 186 9.36 4.04 -6.36
CA CYS A 186 9.22 2.87 -5.48
C CYS A 186 7.99 1.99 -5.79
N GLU A 187 7.13 2.36 -6.75
CA GLU A 187 5.96 1.57 -7.11
C GLU A 187 6.30 0.14 -7.57
N PRO A 188 7.34 -0.11 -8.41
CA PRO A 188 7.67 -1.47 -8.84
C PRO A 188 7.99 -2.41 -7.68
N LEU A 189 8.62 -1.90 -6.61
CA LEU A 189 8.93 -2.67 -5.40
C LEU A 189 7.65 -3.21 -4.77
N TYR A 190 6.69 -2.31 -4.51
CA TYR A 190 5.46 -2.67 -3.82
C TYR A 190 4.48 -3.43 -4.70
N LEU A 191 4.42 -3.15 -6.01
CA LEU A 191 3.64 -3.95 -6.95
C LEU A 191 4.06 -5.42 -6.94
N ILE A 192 5.36 -5.71 -7.04
CA ILE A 192 5.86 -7.08 -7.07
C ILE A 192 5.62 -7.78 -5.74
N ARG A 193 5.87 -7.10 -4.62
CA ARG A 193 5.59 -7.63 -3.29
C ARG A 193 4.10 -7.94 -3.08
N LEU A 194 3.21 -7.10 -3.60
CA LEU A 194 1.77 -7.36 -3.61
C LEU A 194 1.41 -8.55 -4.52
N LEU A 195 1.98 -8.63 -5.74
CA LEU A 195 1.76 -9.74 -6.67
C LEU A 195 2.24 -11.09 -6.10
N GLN A 196 3.30 -11.07 -5.29
CA GLN A 196 3.81 -12.24 -4.57
C GLN A 196 3.01 -12.57 -3.31
N THR A 197 2.01 -11.75 -2.94
CA THR A 197 1.30 -11.82 -1.65
C THR A 197 2.27 -11.82 -0.45
N LYS A 198 3.40 -11.09 -0.58
CA LYS A 198 4.45 -10.96 0.45
C LYS A 198 4.97 -9.52 0.54
N LEU A 199 4.34 -8.68 1.37
CA LEU A 199 4.74 -7.27 1.53
C LEU A 199 6.10 -7.07 2.24
N ARG A 200 6.48 -7.94 3.18
CA ARG A 200 7.79 -7.88 3.88
C ARG A 200 8.10 -6.53 4.57
N ILE A 201 7.11 -5.94 5.24
CA ILE A 201 7.26 -4.65 5.94
C ILE A 201 6.95 -4.71 7.45
N GLY A 202 6.79 -5.92 8.01
CA GLY A 202 6.45 -6.07 9.44
C GLY A 202 5.03 -5.62 9.83
N LEU A 203 4.20 -5.23 8.85
CA LEU A 203 2.81 -4.86 9.06
C LEU A 203 1.95 -6.09 9.35
N ALA A 204 1.29 -6.10 10.52
CA ALA A 204 0.29 -7.09 10.89
C ALA A 204 -1.13 -6.58 10.62
N GLU A 205 -2.06 -7.48 10.28
CA GLU A 205 -3.48 -7.17 10.04
C GLU A 205 -4.11 -6.43 11.24
N GLN A 206 -3.78 -6.85 12.46
CA GLN A 206 -4.26 -6.19 13.68
C GLN A 206 -3.84 -4.72 13.79
N THR A 207 -2.62 -4.38 13.36
CA THR A 207 -2.11 -3.01 13.36
C THR A 207 -2.95 -2.14 12.43
N LEU A 208 -3.29 -2.65 11.24
CA LEU A 208 -4.13 -1.94 10.29
C LEU A 208 -5.55 -1.76 10.82
N LEU A 209 -6.14 -2.79 11.44
CA LEU A 209 -7.48 -2.69 12.03
C LEU A 209 -7.53 -1.63 13.14
N THR A 210 -6.52 -1.59 14.00
CA THR A 210 -6.40 -0.53 15.02
C THR A 210 -6.29 0.85 14.37
N ALA A 211 -5.45 0.99 13.34
CA ALA A 211 -5.30 2.26 12.62
C ALA A 211 -6.61 2.70 11.93
N LEU A 212 -7.38 1.75 11.38
CA LEU A 212 -8.67 2.00 10.77
C LEU A 212 -9.71 2.44 11.79
N GLY A 213 -9.75 1.81 12.97
CA GLY A 213 -10.60 2.23 14.08
C GLY A 213 -10.29 3.66 14.53
N HIS A 214 -9.00 3.98 14.70
CA HIS A 214 -8.57 5.35 15.01
C HIS A 214 -8.98 6.33 13.91
N ALA A 215 -8.71 6.00 12.64
CA ALA A 215 -9.04 6.84 11.50
C ALA A 215 -10.55 7.13 11.43
N ALA A 216 -11.40 6.12 11.63
CA ALA A 216 -12.85 6.29 11.62
C ALA A 216 -13.34 7.24 12.72
N VAL A 217 -12.77 7.15 13.93
CA VAL A 217 -13.10 8.06 15.05
C VAL A 217 -12.65 9.48 14.74
N TYR A 218 -11.46 9.68 14.17
CA TYR A 218 -10.95 11.01 13.84
C TYR A 218 -11.60 11.65 12.61
N SER A 219 -12.02 10.85 11.63
CA SER A 219 -12.72 11.31 10.42
C SER A 219 -14.22 11.51 10.63
N GLY A 220 -14.79 10.94 11.70
CA GLY A 220 -16.16 11.21 12.10
C GLY A 220 -16.30 12.69 12.43
N LYS A 221 -16.86 13.48 11.51
CA LYS A 221 -17.57 14.73 11.84
C LYS A 221 -18.41 14.38 13.05
N ARG A 222 -18.11 15.01 14.22
CA ARG A 222 -18.72 14.73 15.53
C ARG A 222 -20.07 14.07 15.29
N PHE A 223 -20.20 12.77 15.60
CA PHE A 223 -21.53 12.19 15.73
C PHE A 223 -22.30 13.21 16.55
N SER A 224 -23.28 13.89 15.96
CA SER A 224 -24.15 14.73 16.75
C SER A 224 -24.69 13.75 17.76
N SER A 225 -24.27 13.88 19.01
CA SER A 225 -24.73 13.04 20.11
C SER A 225 -26.25 12.92 19.91
N PRO A 226 -26.84 11.71 19.96
CA PRO A 226 -28.28 11.63 20.08
C PRO A 226 -28.66 12.60 21.20
N ARG A 227 -29.32 13.70 20.86
CA ARG A 227 -29.93 14.56 21.86
C ARG A 227 -30.93 13.63 22.53
N HIS A 228 -30.76 13.45 23.84
CA HIS A 228 -31.39 12.43 24.68
C HIS A 228 -30.82 11.00 24.56
N VAL A 229 -29.81 10.74 25.39
CA VAL A 229 -29.74 9.45 26.10
C VAL A 229 -30.16 9.79 27.53
N GLU A 230 -31.44 9.59 27.87
CA GLU A 230 -31.85 9.59 29.27
C GLU A 230 -31.12 8.44 29.95
N SER A 231 -30.30 8.77 30.94
CA SER A 231 -29.60 7.80 31.78
C SER A 231 -30.63 7.12 32.68
N PRO A 232 -30.81 5.79 32.66
CA PRO A 232 -31.76 5.07 33.52
C PRO A 232 -31.41 5.05 35.03
N LEU A 233 -30.56 5.97 35.50
CA LEU A 233 -30.06 6.00 36.88
C LEU A 233 -30.67 7.12 37.73
N GLU A 234 -31.58 7.94 37.20
CA GLU A 234 -32.27 8.98 37.98
C GLU A 234 -33.64 8.56 38.54
N GLU A 235 -34.14 7.35 38.24
CA GLU A 235 -35.46 6.87 38.72
C GLU A 235 -35.45 6.11 40.06
N VAL A 236 -34.46 6.32 40.93
CA VAL A 236 -34.49 5.77 42.31
C VAL A 236 -34.70 6.83 43.39
N GLY A 237 -35.09 8.05 43.01
CA GLY A 237 -35.31 9.14 43.95
C GLY A 237 -36.74 9.32 44.49
N HIS A 238 -37.78 8.74 43.87
CA HIS A 238 -39.17 9.01 44.26
C HIS A 238 -40.02 7.73 44.28
N CYS A 239 -39.90 6.97 45.37
CA CYS A 239 -41.01 6.17 45.88
C CYS A 239 -41.13 6.47 47.39
N SER A 240 -42.37 6.72 47.78
CA SER A 240 -42.86 7.35 49.00
C SER A 240 -42.48 6.67 50.32
#